data_AF-A0A1H0ZHW5-F1
#
_entry.id   AF-A0A1H0ZHW5-F1
#
_cell.length_a   1.000
_cell.length_b   1.000
_cell.length_c   1.000
_cell.angle_alpha   90.00
_cell.angle_beta   90.00
_cell.angle_gamma   90.00
#
_symmetry.space_group_name_H-M   'P 1'
#
loop_
_entity.id
_entity.type
_entity.pdbx_description
1 polymer ?
#
loop_
_entity_poly.entity_id
_entity_poly.type
_entity_poly.pdbx_seq_one_letter_code
_entity_poly.pdbx_strand_id
1 'polypeptide(L)'
;MATGDLQGVDGDETSFLDDARWRLIADRLPPLVRARAHNGERTRRFLEAVLWVAVNRAPWGYLPAAYGAWHTIYVRFTRWVHEGIWDEVLKALAPHPELAEPIRWLLAGYRATRYPRGGRNAMPPTSLDD
;
A
#
# COMPACT_ATOMS: atom_id res chain seq x y z
N MET A 1 21.15 5.95 -24.87
CA MET A 1 20.35 6.37 -23.70
C MET A 1 20.16 5.13 -22.86
N ALA A 2 20.53 5.19 -21.57
CA ALA A 2 20.76 4.02 -20.74
C ALA A 2 19.44 3.36 -20.30
N THR A 3 19.14 2.18 -20.85
CA THR A 3 18.25 1.20 -20.21
C THR A 3 19.04 0.66 -19.02
N GLY A 4 19.00 1.39 -17.91
CA GLY A 4 19.61 0.98 -16.65
C GLY A 4 18.90 -0.27 -16.14
N ASP A 5 19.69 -1.31 -15.98
CA ASP A 5 19.40 -2.59 -15.35
C ASP A 5 18.24 -2.53 -14.34
N LEU A 6 17.12 -3.15 -14.69
CA LEU A 6 16.12 -3.58 -13.71
C LEU A 6 16.70 -4.78 -12.98
N GLN A 7 17.54 -4.45 -12.01
CA GLN A 7 18.17 -5.34 -11.05
C GLN A 7 17.20 -6.46 -10.64
N GLY A 8 17.68 -7.71 -10.73
CA GLY A 8 17.08 -8.82 -10.03
C GLY A 8 17.00 -8.48 -8.54
N VAL A 9 15.78 -8.25 -8.06
CA VAL A 9 15.48 -8.23 -6.64
C VAL A 9 14.98 -9.62 -6.29
N ASP A 10 15.93 -10.51 -6.05
CA ASP A 10 15.67 -11.80 -5.43
C ASP A 10 14.89 -11.57 -4.13
N GLY A 11 13.79 -12.30 -3.99
CA GLY A 11 12.78 -12.04 -2.98
C GLY A 11 13.27 -12.36 -1.58
N ASP A 12 13.52 -11.31 -0.79
CA ASP A 12 13.27 -11.27 0.67
C ASP A 12 13.49 -9.88 1.32
N GLU A 13 14.07 -8.89 0.61
CA GLU A 13 14.69 -7.73 1.30
C GLU A 13 13.79 -6.51 1.60
N THR A 14 12.46 -6.56 1.42
CA THR A 14 11.57 -5.40 1.67
C THR A 14 10.49 -5.62 2.72
N SER A 15 10.85 -6.19 3.89
CA SER A 15 9.98 -6.02 5.06
C SER A 15 10.07 -4.56 5.54
N PHE A 16 9.21 -3.71 4.98
CA PHE A 16 9.06 -2.30 5.40
C PHE A 16 8.65 -2.18 6.87
N LEU A 17 8.02 -3.23 7.42
CA LEU A 17 7.48 -3.26 8.75
C LEU A 17 8.13 -4.41 9.51
N ASP A 18 9.19 -4.15 10.29
CA ASP A 18 9.64 -5.11 11.29
C ASP A 18 8.58 -5.31 12.40
N ASP A 19 8.79 -6.27 13.31
CA ASP A 19 7.84 -6.57 14.39
C ASP A 19 7.55 -5.38 15.30
N ALA A 20 8.56 -4.54 15.56
CA ALA A 20 8.43 -3.39 16.44
C ALA A 20 7.61 -2.28 15.78
N ARG A 21 7.92 -1.94 14.52
CA ARG A 21 7.17 -0.99 13.70
C ARG A 21 5.74 -1.47 13.47
N TRP A 22 5.57 -2.76 13.18
CA TRP A 22 4.26 -3.36 13.02
C TRP A 22 3.41 -3.23 14.29
N ARG A 23 3.97 -3.54 15.47
CA ARG A 23 3.27 -3.38 16.74
C ARG A 23 2.81 -1.95 16.97
N LEU A 24 3.67 -0.96 16.71
CA LEU A 24 3.31 0.46 16.83
C LEU A 24 2.12 0.84 15.94
N ILE A 25 2.11 0.36 14.69
CA ILE A 25 1.01 0.59 13.75
C ILE A 25 -0.26 -0.12 14.24
N ALA A 26 -0.17 -1.42 14.53
CA ALA A 26 -1.31 -2.22 14.99
C ALA A 26 -1.94 -1.63 16.25
N ASP A 27 -1.12 -1.12 17.17
CA ASP A 27 -1.51 -0.45 18.41
C ASP A 27 -2.11 0.95 18.21
N ARG A 28 -2.17 1.45 16.99
CA ARG A 28 -2.77 2.73 16.63
C ARG A 28 -3.94 2.57 15.64
N LEU A 29 -4.15 1.39 15.08
CA LEU A 29 -5.27 1.12 14.17
C LEU A 29 -6.63 1.25 14.88
N PRO A 30 -7.71 1.59 14.14
CA PRO A 30 -9.06 1.63 14.69
C PRO A 30 -9.45 0.30 15.32
N PRO A 31 -10.26 0.27 16.39
CA PRO A 31 -10.60 -0.97 17.11
C PRO A 31 -11.07 -2.12 16.21
N LEU A 32 -11.87 -1.81 15.18
CA LEU A 32 -12.39 -2.77 14.20
C LEU A 32 -11.29 -3.40 13.31
N VAL A 33 -10.27 -2.64 12.96
CA VAL A 33 -9.13 -3.11 12.15
C VAL A 33 -8.09 -3.76 13.04
N ARG A 34 -7.84 -3.16 14.20
CA ARG A 34 -6.93 -3.62 15.25
C ARG A 34 -7.24 -5.04 15.70
N ALA A 35 -8.51 -5.37 15.97
CA ALA A 35 -8.90 -6.74 16.32
C ALA A 35 -8.51 -7.78 15.26
N ARG A 36 -8.55 -7.39 13.98
CA ARG A 36 -8.10 -8.23 12.84
C ARG A 36 -6.60 -8.15 12.58
N ALA A 37 -5.94 -7.08 13.01
CA ALA A 37 -4.50 -6.86 12.86
C ALA A 37 -3.69 -7.63 13.91
N HIS A 38 -4.14 -7.66 15.18
CA HIS A 38 -3.47 -8.40 16.25
C HIS A 38 -3.46 -9.92 16.02
N ASN A 39 -4.46 -10.45 15.30
CA ASN A 39 -4.53 -11.87 14.95
C ASN A 39 -3.99 -12.18 13.54
N GLY A 40 -3.44 -11.20 12.81
CA GLY A 40 -3.33 -11.29 11.36
C GLY A 40 -1.99 -10.83 10.79
N GLU A 41 -1.07 -11.79 10.61
CA GLU A 41 0.07 -11.69 9.68
C GLU A 41 -0.39 -11.21 8.28
N ARG A 42 -1.63 -11.55 7.90
CA ARG A 42 -2.28 -11.09 6.66
C ARG A 42 -2.54 -9.58 6.59
N THR A 43 -2.68 -8.88 7.72
CA THR A 43 -2.88 -7.42 7.71
C THR A 43 -1.54 -6.69 7.61
N ARG A 44 -0.50 -7.22 8.27
CA ARG A 44 0.88 -6.76 8.08
C ARG A 44 1.31 -6.90 6.61
N ARG A 45 1.22 -8.11 6.06
CA ARG A 45 1.56 -8.37 4.64
C ARG A 45 0.78 -7.52 3.67
N PHE A 46 -0.50 -7.26 3.95
CA PHE A 46 -1.31 -6.33 3.15
C PHE A 46 -0.75 -4.90 3.19
N LEU A 47 -0.38 -4.39 4.37
CA LEU A 47 0.19 -3.05 4.49
C LEU A 47 1.58 -2.94 3.86
N GLU A 48 2.42 -3.98 4.00
CA GLU A 48 3.72 -4.05 3.32
C GLU A 48 3.55 -4.03 1.80
N ALA A 49 2.56 -4.74 1.26
CA ALA A 49 2.26 -4.72 -0.17
C ALA A 49 1.85 -3.31 -0.66
N VAL A 50 1.01 -2.60 0.12
CA VAL A 50 0.60 -1.23 -0.23
C VAL A 50 1.79 -0.27 -0.12
N LEU A 51 2.64 -0.43 0.90
CA LEU A 51 3.87 0.35 1.07
C LEU A 51 4.81 0.14 -0.10
N TRP A 52 5.01 -1.10 -0.56
CA TRP A 52 5.83 -1.39 -1.72
C TRP A 52 5.35 -0.61 -2.95
N VAL A 53 4.05 -0.66 -3.25
CA VAL A 53 3.45 0.08 -4.39
C VAL A 53 3.64 1.58 -4.22
N ALA A 54 3.40 2.09 -3.01
CA ALA A 54 3.48 3.50 -2.70
C ALA A 54 4.92 4.04 -2.80
N VAL A 55 5.90 3.32 -2.28
CA VAL A 55 7.32 3.69 -2.26
C VAL A 55 7.92 3.62 -3.67
N ASN A 56 7.66 2.52 -4.39
CA ASN A 56 8.19 2.32 -5.74
C ASN A 56 7.44 3.13 -6.81
N ARG A 57 6.35 3.82 -6.44
CA ARG A 57 5.46 4.54 -7.37
C ARG A 57 4.98 3.65 -8.53
N ALA A 58 4.88 2.35 -8.26
CA ALA A 58 4.66 1.33 -9.26
C ALA A 58 3.16 1.09 -9.49
N PRO A 59 2.76 0.55 -10.66
CA PRO A 59 1.40 0.05 -10.86
C PRO A 59 1.14 -1.16 -9.95
N TRP A 60 -0.12 -1.33 -9.52
CA TRP A 60 -0.52 -2.51 -8.74
C TRP A 60 -0.19 -3.84 -9.45
N GLY A 61 -0.25 -3.88 -10.78
CA GLY A 61 0.07 -5.08 -11.56
C GLY A 61 1.55 -5.52 -11.51
N TYR A 62 2.45 -4.65 -11.04
CA TYR A 62 3.87 -4.95 -10.87
C TYR A 62 4.21 -5.43 -9.46
N LEU A 63 3.21 -5.53 -8.58
CA LEU A 63 3.43 -6.02 -7.22
C LEU A 63 4.00 -7.45 -7.26
N PRO A 64 5.12 -7.72 -6.57
CA PRO A 64 5.70 -9.05 -6.52
C PRO A 64 4.73 -10.08 -5.94
N ALA A 65 4.71 -11.28 -6.51
CA ALA A 65 3.81 -12.36 -6.09
C ALA A 65 4.02 -12.80 -4.62
N ALA A 66 5.20 -12.53 -4.04
CA ALA A 66 5.51 -12.76 -2.64
C ALA A 66 4.55 -12.04 -1.67
N TYR A 67 4.01 -10.89 -2.07
CA TYR A 67 3.02 -10.15 -1.29
C TYR A 67 1.59 -10.71 -1.44
N GLY A 68 1.35 -11.56 -2.43
CA GLY A 68 0.07 -12.14 -2.77
C GLY A 68 -0.55 -11.54 -4.04
N ALA A 69 -1.79 -11.95 -4.33
CA ALA A 69 -2.48 -11.52 -5.54
C ALA A 69 -2.79 -10.02 -5.52
N TRP A 70 -2.19 -9.26 -6.44
CA TRP A 70 -2.32 -7.80 -6.50
C TRP A 70 -3.79 -7.33 -6.55
N HIS A 71 -4.67 -8.07 -7.24
CA HIS A 71 -6.09 -7.70 -7.35
C HIS A 71 -6.81 -7.79 -6.00
N THR A 72 -6.51 -8.80 -5.18
CA THR A 72 -7.08 -8.94 -3.83
C THR A 72 -6.62 -7.81 -2.91
N ILE A 73 -5.34 -7.44 -3.02
CA ILE A 73 -4.74 -6.35 -2.25
C ILE A 73 -5.37 -5.03 -2.69
N TYR A 74 -5.49 -4.80 -3.99
CA TYR A 74 -6.14 -3.62 -4.54
C TYR A 74 -7.59 -3.45 -4.08
N VAL A 75 -8.40 -4.51 -4.15
CA VAL A 75 -9.80 -4.48 -3.69
C VAL A 75 -9.90 -4.17 -2.19
N ARG A 76 -8.98 -4.70 -1.38
CA ARG A 76 -8.92 -4.39 0.05
C ARG A 76 -8.47 -2.94 0.29
N PHE A 77 -7.49 -2.45 -0.47
CA PHE A 77 -7.03 -1.06 -0.43
C PHE A 77 -8.19 -0.09 -0.69
N THR A 78 -8.92 -0.27 -1.79
CA THR A 78 -10.03 0.61 -2.17
C THR A 78 -11.14 0.58 -1.11
N ARG A 79 -11.47 -0.60 -0.59
CA ARG A 79 -12.40 -0.74 0.53
C ARG A 79 -11.98 0.11 1.74
N TRP A 80 -10.71 0.07 2.13
CA TRP A 80 -10.19 0.91 3.23
C TRP A 80 -10.24 2.40 2.92
N VAL A 81 -10.13 2.80 1.64
CA VAL A 81 -10.34 4.20 1.24
C VAL A 81 -11.79 4.61 1.47
N HIS A 82 -12.75 3.79 1.03
CA HIS A 82 -14.17 4.07 1.19
C HIS A 82 -14.63 4.05 2.66
N GLU A 83 -14.02 3.21 3.48
CA GLU A 83 -14.29 3.13 4.93
C GLU A 83 -13.57 4.21 5.75
N GLY A 84 -12.74 5.07 5.13
CA GLY A 84 -11.98 6.12 5.82
C GLY A 84 -10.86 5.58 6.73
N ILE A 85 -10.52 4.30 6.61
CA ILE A 85 -9.53 3.63 7.47
C ILE A 85 -8.13 4.19 7.24
N TRP A 86 -7.81 4.57 6.00
CA TRP A 86 -6.48 5.10 5.67
C TRP A 86 -6.14 6.39 6.40
N ASP A 87 -7.11 7.22 6.75
CA ASP A 87 -6.86 8.43 7.53
C ASP A 87 -6.37 8.07 8.95
N GLU A 88 -6.86 6.97 9.52
CA GLU A 88 -6.41 6.44 10.81
C GLU A 88 -5.05 5.73 10.69
N VAL A 89 -4.80 5.03 9.58
CA VAL A 89 -3.48 4.46 9.29
C VAL A 89 -2.42 5.57 9.16
N LEU A 90 -2.75 6.68 8.50
CA LEU A 90 -1.84 7.83 8.40
C LEU A 90 -1.59 8.50 9.75
N LYS A 91 -2.61 8.61 10.61
CA LYS A 91 -2.42 9.10 11.99
C LYS A 91 -1.52 8.16 12.80
N ALA A 92 -1.66 6.84 12.63
CA ALA A 92 -0.79 5.85 13.25
C ALA A 92 0.66 5.97 12.78
N LEU A 93 0.85 6.24 11.49
CA LEU A 93 2.16 6.41 10.85
C LEU A 93 2.73 7.84 10.95
N ALA A 94 2.06 8.78 11.62
CA ALA A 94 2.56 10.15 11.75
C ALA A 94 4.00 10.26 12.32
N PRO A 95 4.45 9.39 13.26
CA PRO A 95 5.85 9.37 13.69
C PRO A 95 6.86 8.83 12.66
N HIS A 96 6.38 8.22 11.58
CA HIS A 96 7.16 7.53 10.53
C HIS A 96 6.85 8.14 9.15
N PRO A 97 7.30 9.38 8.88
CA PRO A 97 7.02 10.07 7.62
C PRO A 97 7.52 9.30 6.39
N GLU A 98 8.59 8.51 6.52
CA GLU A 98 9.14 7.63 5.49
C GLU A 98 8.15 6.57 5.00
N LEU A 99 7.16 6.20 5.83
CA LEU A 99 6.07 5.28 5.48
C LEU A 99 4.77 6.02 5.17
N ALA A 100 4.48 7.11 5.88
CA ALA A 100 3.25 7.88 5.75
C ALA A 100 3.16 8.64 4.41
N GLU A 101 4.24 9.29 3.98
CA GLU A 101 4.23 10.12 2.78
C GLU A 101 4.05 9.34 1.47
N PRO A 102 4.66 8.16 1.29
CA PRO A 102 4.33 7.29 0.16
C PRO A 102 2.85 6.98 0.08
N ILE A 103 2.23 6.57 1.21
CA ILE A 103 0.81 6.23 1.28
C ILE A 103 -0.05 7.47 1.03
N ARG A 104 0.31 8.63 1.57
CA ARG A 104 -0.39 9.90 1.35
C ARG A 104 -0.44 10.25 -0.13
N TRP A 105 0.68 10.14 -0.84
CA TRP A 105 0.74 10.36 -2.29
C TRP A 105 -0.13 9.35 -3.05
N LEU A 106 -0.08 8.07 -2.69
CA LEU A 106 -0.89 7.03 -3.34
C LEU A 106 -2.39 7.30 -3.16
N LEU A 107 -2.80 7.72 -1.96
CA LEU A 107 -4.18 8.10 -1.66
C LEU A 107 -4.62 9.36 -2.40
N ALA A 108 -3.75 10.38 -2.48
CA ALA A 108 -4.03 11.59 -3.24
C ALA A 108 -4.22 11.27 -4.73
N GLY A 109 -3.33 10.46 -5.31
CA GLY A 109 -3.45 9.98 -6.68
C GLY A 109 -4.73 9.16 -6.92
N TYR A 110 -5.07 8.26 -6.00
CA TYR A 110 -6.32 7.50 -6.06
C TYR A 110 -7.54 8.42 -5.99
N ARG A 111 -7.59 9.36 -5.02
CA ARG A 111 -8.71 10.30 -4.84
C ARG A 111 -8.85 11.26 -6.03
N ALA A 112 -7.75 11.72 -6.62
CA ALA A 112 -7.75 12.61 -7.79
C ALA A 112 -8.19 11.92 -9.08
N THR A 113 -7.89 10.63 -9.24
CA THR A 113 -8.28 9.84 -10.42
C THR A 113 -9.64 9.16 -10.29
N ARG A 114 -10.12 8.92 -9.07
CA ARG A 114 -11.36 8.19 -8.80
C ARG A 114 -12.18 8.76 -7.65
N TYR A 115 -13.09 9.66 -8.00
CA TYR A 115 -14.44 9.71 -7.42
C TYR A 115 -15.39 10.50 -8.34
N PRO A 116 -16.06 9.81 -9.27
CA PRO A 116 -17.52 9.72 -9.17
C PRO A 116 -17.98 8.26 -9.24
N ARG A 117 -19.11 7.95 -8.61
CA ARG A 117 -19.65 6.60 -8.38
C ARG A 117 -19.56 5.66 -9.61
N GLY A 118 -18.83 4.56 -9.46
CA GLY A 118 -18.98 3.35 -10.29
C GLY A 118 -18.22 3.32 -11.61
N GLY A 119 -17.12 2.57 -11.66
CA GLY A 119 -16.46 2.22 -12.92
C GLY A 119 -15.13 1.53 -12.65
N ARG A 120 -14.95 0.30 -13.16
CA ARG A 120 -13.81 -0.62 -12.92
C ARG A 120 -12.52 -0.14 -13.66
N ASN A 121 -11.35 -0.46 -13.08
CA ASN A 121 -9.98 0.05 -13.32
C ASN A 121 -9.66 1.57 -13.30
N ALA A 122 -8.77 1.99 -12.38
CA ALA A 122 -8.03 3.24 -12.50
C ALA A 122 -6.72 3.15 -11.71
N MET A 123 -5.67 3.18 -12.51
CA MET A 123 -4.52 4.03 -12.34
C MET A 123 -4.69 5.17 -13.38
N PRO A 124 -4.18 6.40 -13.18
CA PRO A 124 -4.02 7.34 -14.29
C PRO A 124 -3.16 6.68 -15.40
N PRO A 125 -3.28 7.09 -16.68
CA PRO A 125 -2.32 6.67 -17.69
C PRO A 125 -0.95 7.21 -17.26
N THR A 126 -0.13 6.36 -16.65
CA THR A 126 1.31 6.51 -16.78
C THR A 126 1.58 6.11 -18.21
N SER A 127 1.96 7.08 -19.05
CA SER A 127 2.55 6.80 -20.35
C SER A 127 3.60 5.71 -20.16
N LEU A 128 3.27 4.52 -20.63
CA LEU A 128 4.18 3.41 -20.78
C LEU A 128 4.48 3.36 -22.28
N ASP A 129 5.23 4.35 -22.73
CA ASP A 129 5.87 4.39 -24.04
C ASP A 129 7.30 4.91 -23.81
N ASP A 130 8.23 3.96 -23.68
CA ASP A 130 9.37 3.82 -24.59
C ASP A 130 9.49 2.34 -24.97
#